data_AF-A0A067NIT5-F1
#
_entry.id   AF-A0A067NIT5-F1
#
_cell.length_a   1.000
_cell.length_b   1.000
_cell.length_c   1.000
_cell.angle_alpha   90.00
_cell.angle_beta   90.00
_cell.angle_gamma   90.00
#
_symmetry.space_group_name_H-M   'P 1'
#
loop_
_entity.id
_entity.type
_entity.pdbx_description
1 polymer ?
#
loop_
_entity_poly.entity_id
_entity_poly.type
_entity_poly.pdbx_seq_one_letter_code
_entity_poly.pdbx_strand_id
1 'polypeptide(L)'
;MERVQFEQEQMLDELKDLVEKGIFTPQETKEIVKRRTAFETVLVRRVAKKADYIRYVTYEMTLEELRKKRIERLKIDTRPPTISSYSIVRRQFHIFERGLKKFKDDVGLWIQYIELAKKEGARSLVGRICARAIHLHPSTPSLYILAAEHELSTSQSPSAARVLLQRGIRLNKQSVDMWREWVRMELSFIEGLRRRWEVLGIQKGTISTGGRRSGKEKDHEEVSNDADRDTGLSSLDGGEGQSARLHIMKGAIVKTVITAAAEALPKLSLFSALKEVIENHPSPDELKKEALGHLFTVLRECMGMEAGAVNMLAWRHLE
;
A
#
# COMPACT_ATOMS: atom_id res chain seq x y z
N MET A 1 -34.68 10.96 -17.66
CA MET A 1 -34.55 9.79 -18.55
C MET A 1 -33.33 9.89 -19.45
N GLU A 2 -33.02 11.08 -19.98
CA GLU A 2 -31.86 11.32 -20.85
C GLU A 2 -30.52 10.77 -20.31
N ARG A 3 -30.24 10.96 -19.01
CA ARG A 3 -28.99 10.45 -18.41
C ARG A 3 -28.88 8.93 -18.43
N VAL A 4 -30.00 8.20 -18.30
CA VAL A 4 -30.00 6.73 -18.37
C VAL A 4 -29.77 6.28 -19.80
N GLN A 5 -30.38 6.97 -20.78
CA GLN A 5 -30.20 6.69 -22.20
C GLN A 5 -28.74 6.92 -22.64
N PHE A 6 -28.13 8.02 -22.22
CA PHE A 6 -26.72 8.30 -22.49
C PHE A 6 -25.78 7.20 -21.95
N GLU A 7 -25.99 6.76 -20.72
CA GLU A 7 -25.19 5.67 -20.13
C GLU A 7 -25.43 4.33 -20.85
N GLN A 8 -26.64 4.11 -21.38
CA GLN A 8 -26.98 2.94 -22.21
C GLN A 8 -26.25 2.95 -23.56
N GLU A 9 -26.22 4.09 -24.24
CA GLU A 9 -25.54 4.25 -25.53
C GLU A 9 -24.05 3.94 -25.40
N GLN A 10 -23.40 4.40 -24.33
CA GLN A 10 -21.99 4.08 -24.06
C GLN A 10 -21.72 2.58 -23.84
N MET A 11 -22.74 1.77 -23.52
CA MET A 11 -22.57 0.33 -23.33
C MET A 11 -22.71 -0.48 -24.62
N LEU A 12 -23.20 0.11 -25.71
CA LEU A 12 -23.57 -0.67 -26.88
C LEU A 12 -22.34 -1.32 -27.53
N ASP A 13 -21.22 -0.59 -27.60
CA ASP A 13 -20.02 -1.08 -28.26
C ASP A 13 -19.31 -2.16 -27.44
N GLU A 14 -19.28 -2.03 -26.10
CA GLU A 14 -18.72 -3.07 -25.23
C GLU A 14 -19.54 -4.37 -25.29
N LEU A 15 -20.87 -4.27 -25.39
CA LEU A 15 -21.76 -5.42 -25.42
C LEU A 15 -21.75 -6.14 -26.77
N LYS A 16 -21.60 -5.40 -27.88
CA LYS A 16 -21.40 -5.99 -29.22
C LYS A 16 -20.11 -6.80 -29.27
N ASP A 17 -19.00 -6.24 -28.81
CA ASP A 17 -17.70 -6.93 -28.77
C ASP A 17 -17.74 -8.20 -27.89
N LEU A 18 -18.47 -8.17 -26.76
CA LEU A 18 -18.66 -9.36 -25.91
C LEU A 18 -19.44 -10.49 -26.60
N VAL A 19 -20.38 -10.16 -27.50
CA VAL A 19 -21.17 -11.11 -28.27
C VAL A 19 -20.35 -11.63 -29.47
N GLU A 20 -19.63 -10.76 -30.17
CA GLU A 20 -18.74 -11.13 -31.29
C GLU A 20 -17.67 -12.14 -30.86
N LYS A 21 -17.13 -11.96 -29.65
CA LYS A 21 -16.17 -12.92 -29.06
C LYS A 21 -16.80 -14.20 -28.52
N GLY A 22 -18.13 -14.31 -28.54
CA GLY A 22 -18.85 -15.48 -28.02
C GLY A 22 -18.72 -15.69 -26.50
N ILE A 23 -18.33 -14.66 -25.74
CA ILE A 23 -18.22 -14.75 -24.28
C ILE A 23 -19.60 -14.77 -23.63
N PHE A 24 -20.53 -13.99 -24.21
CA PHE A 24 -21.93 -13.93 -23.80
C PHE A 24 -22.84 -14.19 -24.99
N THR A 25 -23.96 -14.87 -24.72
CA THR A 25 -25.01 -15.04 -25.73
C THR A 25 -25.84 -13.76 -25.87
N PRO A 26 -26.51 -13.52 -27.00
CA PRO A 26 -27.38 -12.35 -27.17
C PRO A 26 -28.50 -12.26 -26.13
N GLN A 27 -28.99 -13.39 -25.62
CA GLN A 27 -30.02 -13.44 -24.59
C GLN A 27 -29.47 -12.97 -23.23
N GLU A 28 -28.27 -13.41 -22.86
CA GLU A 28 -27.60 -12.96 -21.64
C GLU A 28 -27.27 -11.47 -21.70
N THR A 29 -26.82 -10.98 -22.86
CA THR A 29 -26.54 -9.55 -23.06
C THR A 29 -27.79 -8.70 -22.88
N LYS A 30 -28.96 -9.15 -23.34
CA LYS A 30 -30.25 -8.47 -23.07
C LYS A 30 -30.57 -8.41 -21.58
N GLU A 31 -30.31 -9.48 -20.84
CA GLU A 31 -30.51 -9.51 -19.39
C GLU A 31 -29.52 -8.58 -18.65
N ILE A 32 -28.26 -8.51 -19.10
CA ILE A 32 -27.27 -7.56 -18.59
C ILE A 32 -27.75 -6.11 -18.81
N VAL A 33 -28.22 -5.77 -20.02
CA VAL A 33 -28.77 -4.44 -20.33
C VAL A 33 -29.96 -4.13 -19.43
N LYS A 34 -30.89 -5.08 -19.26
CA LYS A 34 -32.05 -4.91 -18.40
C LYS A 34 -31.66 -4.62 -16.95
N ARG A 35 -30.72 -5.40 -16.39
CA ARG A 35 -30.24 -5.22 -15.01
C ARG A 35 -29.50 -3.90 -14.84
N ARG A 36 -28.59 -3.54 -15.74
CA ARG A 36 -27.88 -2.25 -15.71
C ARG A 36 -28.86 -1.08 -15.80
N THR A 37 -29.88 -1.17 -16.64
CA THR A 37 -30.94 -0.16 -16.74
C THR A 37 -31.71 -0.01 -15.43
N ALA A 38 -32.04 -1.12 -14.77
CA ALA A 38 -32.68 -1.10 -13.46
C ALA A 38 -31.79 -0.42 -12.41
N PHE A 39 -30.48 -0.69 -12.40
CA PHE A 39 -29.56 0.03 -11.52
C PHE A 39 -29.49 1.53 -11.87
N GLU A 40 -29.31 1.90 -13.13
CA GLU A 40 -29.20 3.31 -13.53
C GLU A 40 -30.45 4.12 -13.20
N THR A 41 -31.63 3.54 -13.37
CA THR A 41 -32.89 4.18 -12.96
C THR A 41 -32.96 4.41 -11.44
N VAL A 42 -32.52 3.44 -10.64
CA VAL A 42 -32.41 3.57 -9.17
C VAL A 42 -31.39 4.63 -8.75
N LEU A 43 -30.28 4.78 -9.49
CA LEU A 43 -29.23 5.77 -9.20
C LEU A 43 -29.66 7.23 -9.50
N VAL A 44 -30.59 7.44 -10.43
CA VAL A 44 -31.05 8.77 -10.88
C VAL A 44 -32.12 9.41 -9.96
N ARG A 45 -32.61 8.68 -8.95
CA ARG A 45 -33.59 9.22 -8.00
C ARG A 45 -33.12 10.50 -7.28
N ARG A 46 -34.09 11.26 -6.77
CA ARG A 46 -33.89 12.56 -6.09
C ARG A 46 -32.94 12.47 -4.88
N VAL A 47 -33.15 11.48 -4.00
CA VAL A 47 -32.31 11.27 -2.81
C VAL A 47 -31.42 10.06 -3.06
N ALA A 48 -30.12 10.27 -3.27
CA ALA A 48 -29.19 9.16 -3.43
C ALA A 48 -29.01 8.40 -2.11
N LYS A 49 -28.89 7.08 -2.18
CA LYS A 49 -28.48 6.19 -1.09
C LYS A 49 -27.23 5.44 -1.52
N LYS A 50 -26.26 5.36 -0.61
CA LYS A 50 -25.00 4.65 -0.81
C LYS A 50 -25.19 3.17 -1.19
N ALA A 51 -26.13 2.50 -0.52
CA ALA A 51 -26.35 1.06 -0.70
C ALA A 51 -26.61 0.67 -2.16
N ASP A 52 -27.22 1.54 -2.96
CA ASP A 52 -27.51 1.24 -4.36
C ASP A 52 -26.28 1.36 -5.27
N TYR A 53 -25.33 2.25 -4.94
CA TYR A 53 -24.03 2.29 -5.60
C TYR A 53 -23.24 1.02 -5.30
N ILE A 54 -23.20 0.60 -4.02
CA ILE A 54 -22.51 -0.62 -3.59
C ILE A 54 -23.11 -1.84 -4.30
N ARG A 55 -24.44 -2.00 -4.27
CA ARG A 55 -25.14 -3.10 -4.98
C ARG A 55 -24.80 -3.12 -6.47
N TYR A 56 -24.76 -1.96 -7.10
CA TYR A 56 -24.44 -1.89 -8.53
C TYR A 56 -22.99 -2.29 -8.81
N VAL A 57 -22.04 -1.78 -8.02
CA VAL A 57 -20.63 -2.20 -8.10
C VAL A 57 -20.48 -3.70 -7.87
N THR A 58 -21.11 -4.26 -6.83
CA THR A 58 -21.04 -5.69 -6.53
C THR A 58 -21.54 -6.52 -7.71
N TYR A 59 -22.64 -6.11 -8.35
CA TYR A 59 -23.12 -6.75 -9.58
C TYR A 59 -22.06 -6.71 -10.70
N GLU A 60 -21.45 -5.56 -10.97
CA GLU A 60 -20.40 -5.45 -12.00
C GLU A 60 -19.13 -6.24 -11.64
N MET A 61 -18.78 -6.36 -10.36
CA MET A 61 -17.68 -7.23 -9.90
C MET A 61 -17.98 -8.70 -10.18
N THR A 62 -19.19 -9.17 -9.86
CA THR A 62 -19.60 -10.56 -10.16
C THR A 62 -19.64 -10.84 -11.66
N LEU A 63 -20.03 -9.85 -12.47
CA LEU A 63 -20.04 -9.96 -13.93
C LEU A 63 -18.61 -10.08 -14.49
N GLU A 64 -17.67 -9.32 -13.95
CA GLU A 64 -16.26 -9.39 -14.33
C GLU A 64 -15.64 -10.74 -13.96
N GLU A 65 -15.95 -11.27 -12.77
CA GLU A 65 -15.51 -12.61 -12.35
C GLU A 65 -16.10 -13.71 -13.24
N LEU A 66 -17.38 -13.59 -13.63
CA LEU A 66 -18.02 -14.50 -14.58
C LEU A 66 -17.32 -14.45 -15.94
N ARG A 67 -16.98 -13.25 -16.43
CA ARG A 67 -16.26 -13.06 -17.68
C ARG A 67 -14.88 -13.73 -17.63
N LYS A 68 -14.09 -13.49 -16.58
CA LYS A 68 -12.76 -14.11 -16.38
C LYS A 68 -12.85 -15.65 -16.43
N LYS A 69 -13.80 -16.25 -15.70
CA LYS A 69 -14.04 -17.71 -15.70
C LYS A 69 -14.46 -18.25 -17.08
N ARG A 70 -15.27 -17.52 -17.84
CA ARG A 70 -15.70 -17.94 -19.18
C ARG A 70 -14.56 -17.91 -20.18
N ILE A 71 -13.74 -16.87 -20.13
CA ILE A 71 -12.54 -16.77 -20.97
C ILE A 71 -11.60 -17.95 -20.69
N GLU A 72 -11.35 -18.27 -19.42
CA GLU A 72 -10.54 -19.43 -19.03
C GLU A 72 -11.12 -20.75 -19.54
N ARG A 73 -12.44 -20.95 -19.40
CA ARG A 73 -13.13 -22.16 -19.83
C ARG A 73 -13.17 -22.33 -21.35
N LEU A 74 -13.46 -21.24 -22.08
CA LEU A 74 -13.60 -21.25 -23.53
C LEU A 74 -12.25 -21.15 -24.25
N LYS A 75 -11.15 -20.89 -23.52
CA LYS A 75 -9.79 -20.70 -24.05
C LYS A 75 -9.75 -19.71 -25.21
N ILE A 76 -10.57 -18.66 -25.13
CA ILE A 76 -10.63 -17.61 -26.14
C ILE A 76 -9.32 -16.82 -26.06
N ASP A 77 -8.68 -16.60 -27.21
CA ASP A 77 -7.51 -15.72 -27.25
C ASP A 77 -7.97 -14.30 -26.93
N THR A 78 -7.39 -13.74 -25.86
CA THR A 78 -7.71 -12.40 -25.38
C THR A 78 -6.84 -11.33 -26.05
N ARG A 79 -5.97 -11.75 -26.98
CA ARG A 79 -5.06 -10.88 -27.72
C ARG A 79 -5.55 -10.73 -29.18
N PRO A 80 -5.59 -9.50 -29.72
CA PRO A 80 -5.27 -8.22 -29.06
C PRO A 80 -6.35 -7.78 -28.04
N PRO A 81 -6.00 -6.96 -27.04
CA PRO A 81 -6.95 -6.45 -26.08
C PRO A 81 -7.97 -5.52 -26.76
N THR A 82 -9.24 -5.91 -26.72
CA THR A 82 -10.36 -5.12 -27.29
C THR A 82 -11.08 -4.34 -26.19
N ILE A 83 -12.08 -3.54 -26.55
CA ILE A 83 -12.88 -2.72 -25.63
C ILE A 83 -13.50 -3.56 -24.51
N SER A 84 -14.00 -4.76 -24.85
CA SER A 84 -14.52 -5.72 -23.87
C SER A 84 -13.53 -5.98 -22.74
N SER A 85 -12.21 -6.05 -23.02
CA SER A 85 -11.16 -6.42 -22.06
C SER A 85 -11.14 -5.54 -20.80
N TYR A 86 -11.46 -4.26 -20.91
CA TYR A 86 -11.38 -3.30 -19.79
C TYR A 86 -12.70 -2.56 -19.49
N SER A 87 -13.71 -2.69 -20.35
CA SER A 87 -15.00 -1.98 -20.23
C SER A 87 -15.68 -2.15 -18.87
N ILE A 88 -15.83 -3.38 -18.40
CA ILE A 88 -16.51 -3.70 -17.13
C ILE A 88 -15.76 -3.08 -15.94
N VAL A 89 -14.44 -3.21 -15.91
CA VAL A 89 -13.60 -2.63 -14.84
C VAL A 89 -13.68 -1.09 -14.88
N ARG A 90 -13.62 -0.47 -16.07
CA ARG A 90 -13.82 0.98 -16.21
C ARG A 90 -15.18 1.43 -15.69
N ARG A 91 -16.23 0.64 -15.93
CA ARG A 91 -17.59 0.90 -15.42
C ARG A 91 -17.64 0.83 -13.91
N GLN A 92 -17.01 -0.17 -13.29
CA GLN A 92 -16.90 -0.26 -11.83
C GLN A 92 -16.26 1.02 -11.25
N PHE A 93 -15.16 1.49 -11.83
CA PHE A 93 -14.52 2.74 -11.41
C PHE A 93 -15.42 3.97 -11.63
N HIS A 94 -16.12 4.03 -12.75
CA HIS A 94 -17.04 5.13 -13.05
C HIS A 94 -18.20 5.20 -12.03
N ILE A 95 -18.76 4.06 -11.63
CA ILE A 95 -19.81 3.99 -10.62
C ILE A 95 -19.29 4.47 -9.27
N PHE A 96 -18.07 4.06 -8.87
CA PHE A 96 -17.43 4.54 -7.65
C PHE A 96 -17.20 6.06 -7.67
N GLU A 97 -16.65 6.62 -8.75
CA GLU A 97 -16.45 8.07 -8.87
C GLU A 97 -17.77 8.85 -8.78
N ARG A 98 -18.83 8.35 -9.42
CA ARG A 98 -20.18 8.91 -9.27
C ARG A 98 -20.69 8.82 -7.83
N GLY A 99 -20.39 7.73 -7.14
CA GLY A 99 -20.74 7.51 -5.73
C GLY A 99 -20.01 8.50 -4.83
N LEU A 100 -18.69 8.62 -4.98
CA LEU A 100 -17.83 9.51 -4.20
C LEU A 100 -18.14 10.98 -4.43
N LYS A 101 -18.60 11.37 -5.63
CA LYS A 101 -19.08 12.74 -5.87
C LYS A 101 -20.29 13.10 -5.01
N LYS A 102 -21.13 12.12 -4.63
CA LYS A 102 -22.29 12.33 -3.75
C LYS A 102 -21.99 12.05 -2.28
N PHE A 103 -21.19 11.02 -1.98
CA PHE A 103 -20.88 10.55 -0.64
C PHE A 103 -19.40 10.71 -0.33
N LYS A 104 -18.89 11.94 -0.46
CA LYS A 104 -17.47 12.26 -0.25
C LYS A 104 -17.03 12.02 1.19
N ASP A 105 -17.95 12.12 2.15
CA ASP A 105 -17.64 12.05 3.59
C ASP A 105 -17.47 10.60 4.09
N ASP A 106 -17.90 9.61 3.30
CA ASP A 106 -17.85 8.21 3.71
C ASP A 106 -16.47 7.59 3.41
N VAL A 107 -15.63 7.49 4.44
CA VAL A 107 -14.32 6.86 4.41
C VAL A 107 -14.38 5.40 3.93
N GLY A 108 -15.43 4.66 4.31
CA GLY A 108 -15.57 3.26 3.92
C GLY A 108 -15.73 3.08 2.41
N LEU A 109 -16.41 4.03 1.75
CA LEU A 109 -16.55 4.03 0.30
C LEU A 109 -15.21 4.31 -0.41
N TRP A 110 -14.38 5.19 0.16
CA TRP A 110 -13.02 5.43 -0.34
C TRP A 110 -12.14 4.19 -0.22
N ILE A 111 -12.16 3.51 0.92
CA ILE A 111 -11.37 2.29 1.15
C ILE A 111 -11.77 1.20 0.16
N GLN A 112 -13.06 0.93 -0.01
CA GLN A 112 -13.55 -0.06 -0.98
C GLN A 112 -13.13 0.28 -2.42
N TYR A 113 -13.14 1.56 -2.79
CA TYR A 113 -12.69 1.99 -4.11
C TYR A 113 -11.18 1.76 -4.31
N ILE A 114 -10.37 2.05 -3.29
CA ILE A 114 -8.93 1.81 -3.32
C ILE A 114 -8.63 0.30 -3.41
N GLU A 115 -9.32 -0.53 -2.63
CA GLU A 115 -9.17 -1.98 -2.65
C GLU A 115 -9.50 -2.57 -4.02
N LEU A 116 -10.59 -2.11 -4.67
CA LEU A 116 -10.91 -2.53 -6.02
C LEU A 116 -9.82 -2.12 -7.02
N ALA A 117 -9.34 -0.88 -6.93
CA ALA A 117 -8.28 -0.39 -7.81
C ALA A 117 -6.96 -1.14 -7.60
N LYS A 118 -6.63 -1.56 -6.36
CA LYS A 118 -5.51 -2.46 -6.04
C LYS A 118 -5.73 -3.85 -6.67
N LYS A 119 -6.92 -4.44 -6.53
CA LYS A 119 -7.27 -5.77 -7.10
C LYS A 119 -7.11 -5.83 -8.62
N GLU A 120 -7.52 -4.77 -9.32
CA GLU A 120 -7.40 -4.68 -10.79
C GLU A 120 -6.03 -4.15 -11.26
N GLY A 121 -5.10 -3.88 -10.36
CA GLY A 121 -3.73 -3.47 -10.69
C GLY A 121 -3.58 -2.04 -11.22
N ALA A 122 -4.57 -1.17 -10.99
CA ALA A 122 -4.59 0.21 -11.47
C ALA A 122 -3.72 1.15 -10.60
N ARG A 123 -2.39 0.93 -10.61
CA ARG A 123 -1.42 1.56 -9.71
C ARG A 123 -1.46 3.09 -9.67
N SER A 124 -1.51 3.74 -10.82
CA SER A 124 -1.56 5.21 -10.92
C SER A 124 -2.89 5.79 -10.42
N LEU A 125 -3.97 5.02 -10.59
CA LEU A 125 -5.28 5.41 -10.10
C LEU A 125 -5.33 5.33 -8.57
N VAL A 126 -4.78 4.26 -7.97
CA VAL A 126 -4.69 4.11 -6.51
C VAL A 126 -4.00 5.31 -5.86
N GLY A 127 -2.82 5.71 -6.35
CA GLY A 127 -2.11 6.88 -5.81
C GLY A 127 -2.92 8.17 -5.86
N ARG A 128 -3.62 8.43 -6.98
CA ARG A 128 -4.52 9.60 -7.12
C ARG A 128 -5.72 9.56 -6.18
N ILE A 129 -6.34 8.38 -6.02
CA ILE A 129 -7.48 8.22 -5.12
C ILE A 129 -7.03 8.41 -3.67
N CYS A 130 -5.91 7.81 -3.26
CA CYS A 130 -5.33 7.98 -1.93
C CYS A 130 -5.04 9.46 -1.63
N ALA A 131 -4.42 10.18 -2.57
CA ALA A 131 -4.14 11.61 -2.39
C ALA A 131 -5.42 12.45 -2.21
N ARG A 132 -6.47 12.18 -3.03
CA ARG A 132 -7.78 12.84 -2.90
C ARG A 132 -8.46 12.49 -1.57
N ALA A 133 -8.43 11.22 -1.18
CA ALA A 133 -9.03 10.74 0.06
C ALA A 133 -8.36 11.37 1.29
N ILE A 134 -7.03 11.42 1.32
CA ILE A 134 -6.24 12.05 2.39
C ILE A 134 -6.52 13.55 2.49
N HIS A 135 -6.69 14.24 1.36
CA HIS A 135 -7.01 15.66 1.36
C HIS A 135 -8.38 15.95 2.00
N LEU A 136 -9.37 15.11 1.72
CA LEU A 136 -10.72 15.24 2.28
C LEU A 136 -10.81 14.73 3.72
N HIS A 137 -10.03 13.70 4.07
CA HIS A 137 -10.08 12.98 5.35
C HIS A 137 -8.72 12.92 6.04
N PRO A 138 -8.14 14.06 6.45
CA PRO A 138 -6.82 14.10 7.08
C PRO A 138 -6.78 13.45 8.48
N SER A 139 -7.94 13.33 9.14
CA SER A 139 -8.05 12.74 10.48
C SER A 139 -8.13 11.22 10.50
N THR A 140 -8.04 10.56 9.33
CA THR A 140 -8.25 9.11 9.21
C THR A 140 -6.92 8.39 9.01
N PRO A 141 -6.39 7.69 10.04
CA PRO A 141 -5.14 6.93 9.98
C PRO A 141 -5.08 5.89 8.85
N SER A 142 -6.17 5.14 8.65
CA SER A 142 -6.22 4.00 7.72
C SER A 142 -5.88 4.40 6.27
N LEU A 143 -6.22 5.63 5.86
CA LEU A 143 -5.92 6.12 4.52
C LEU A 143 -4.43 6.37 4.30
N TYR A 144 -3.71 6.84 5.34
CA TYR A 144 -2.26 7.03 5.27
C TYR A 144 -1.53 5.70 5.24
N ILE A 145 -1.97 4.73 6.05
CA ILE A 145 -1.42 3.38 6.08
C ILE A 145 -1.57 2.72 4.70
N LEU A 146 -2.79 2.77 4.14
CA LEU A 146 -3.08 2.18 2.83
C LEU A 146 -2.28 2.86 1.69
N ALA A 147 -2.10 4.18 1.76
CA ALA A 147 -1.29 4.92 0.79
C ALA A 147 0.20 4.57 0.89
N ALA A 148 0.75 4.47 2.11
CA ALA A 148 2.14 4.10 2.34
C ALA A 148 2.43 2.67 1.89
N GLU A 149 1.55 1.71 2.21
CA GLU A 149 1.63 0.33 1.74
C GLU A 149 1.62 0.25 0.20
N HIS A 150 0.77 1.04 -0.45
CA HIS A 150 0.71 1.11 -1.91
C HIS A 150 2.02 1.60 -2.52
N GLU A 151 2.61 2.67 -1.99
CA GLU A 151 3.92 3.18 -2.44
C GLU A 151 5.03 2.15 -2.26
N LEU A 152 5.08 1.47 -1.11
CA LEU A 152 6.06 0.41 -0.88
C LEU A 152 5.92 -0.75 -1.87
N SER A 153 4.68 -1.16 -2.17
CA SER A 153 4.43 -2.27 -3.10
C SER A 153 4.68 -1.91 -4.57
N THR A 154 4.44 -0.65 -4.95
CA THR A 154 4.44 -0.22 -6.36
C THR A 154 5.75 0.45 -6.76
N SER A 155 6.16 1.48 -6.01
CA SER A 155 7.32 2.32 -6.36
C SER A 155 8.60 1.85 -5.66
N GLN A 156 8.51 0.87 -4.74
CA GLN A 156 9.62 0.42 -3.90
C GLN A 156 10.39 1.61 -3.29
N SER A 157 9.67 2.69 -2.96
CA SER A 157 10.25 3.93 -2.44
C SER A 157 9.92 4.10 -0.95
N PRO A 158 10.85 3.69 -0.05
CA PRO A 158 10.74 3.95 1.38
C PRO A 158 10.66 5.44 1.71
N SER A 159 11.24 6.31 0.87
CA SER A 159 11.24 7.76 1.09
C SER A 159 9.82 8.33 0.98
N ALA A 160 9.09 7.99 -0.08
CA ALA A 160 7.72 8.44 -0.29
C ALA A 160 6.79 7.94 0.83
N ALA A 161 6.92 6.67 1.21
CA ALA A 161 6.16 6.07 2.30
C ALA A 161 6.42 6.77 3.64
N ARG A 162 7.69 7.08 3.96
CA ARG A 162 8.04 7.88 5.16
C ARG A 162 7.37 9.25 5.14
N VAL A 163 7.42 10.00 4.03
CA VAL A 163 6.77 11.33 3.97
C VAL A 163 5.27 11.25 4.24
N LEU A 164 4.58 10.26 3.67
CA LEU A 164 3.15 10.03 3.89
C LEU A 164 2.83 9.72 5.35
N LEU A 165 3.56 8.78 5.95
CA LEU A 165 3.33 8.40 7.34
C LEU A 165 3.70 9.54 8.31
N GLN A 166 4.71 10.37 8.04
CA GLN A 166 5.09 11.50 8.91
C GLN A 166 3.99 12.54 8.91
N ARG A 167 3.45 12.83 7.71
CA ARG A 167 2.31 13.72 7.57
C ARG A 167 1.10 13.19 8.33
N GLY A 168 0.82 11.88 8.23
CA GLY A 168 -0.25 11.23 8.96
C GLY A 168 -0.07 11.30 10.48
N ILE A 169 1.14 11.05 10.99
CA ILE A 169 1.46 11.13 12.42
C ILE A 169 1.33 12.56 12.94
N ARG A 170 1.77 13.57 12.19
CA ARG A 170 1.64 14.98 12.61
C ARG A 170 0.19 15.36 12.92
N LEU A 171 -0.76 14.81 12.14
CA LEU A 171 -2.19 15.07 12.28
C LEU A 171 -2.86 14.11 13.28
N ASN A 172 -2.48 12.84 13.25
CA ASN A 172 -3.10 11.75 14.02
C ASN A 172 -2.14 11.15 15.05
N LYS A 173 -1.52 12.01 15.88
CA LYS A 173 -0.52 11.60 16.88
C LYS A 173 -1.04 10.56 17.87
N GLN A 174 -2.36 10.56 18.10
CA GLN A 174 -3.03 9.69 19.07
C GLN A 174 -3.39 8.29 18.55
N SER A 175 -3.16 8.02 17.26
CA SER A 175 -3.45 6.72 16.66
C SER A 175 -2.30 5.73 16.85
N VAL A 176 -2.54 4.64 17.58
CA VAL A 176 -1.57 3.55 17.74
C VAL A 176 -1.23 2.90 16.39
N ASP A 177 -2.21 2.73 15.51
CA ASP A 177 -2.02 2.07 14.22
C ASP A 177 -1.01 2.78 13.30
N MET A 178 -0.92 4.12 13.38
CA MET A 178 0.05 4.90 12.60
C MET A 178 1.49 4.61 13.04
N TRP A 179 1.72 4.59 14.35
CA TRP A 179 3.03 4.30 14.92
C TRP A 179 3.43 2.83 14.70
N ARG A 180 2.46 1.92 14.82
CA ARG A 180 2.62 0.50 14.50
C ARG A 180 3.09 0.31 13.06
N GLU A 181 2.42 0.96 12.10
CA GLU A 181 2.77 0.85 10.69
C GLU A 181 4.12 1.49 10.39
N TRP A 182 4.44 2.64 11.01
CA TRP A 182 5.75 3.26 10.85
C TRP A 182 6.87 2.30 11.25
N VAL A 183 6.78 1.71 12.45
CA VAL A 183 7.81 0.78 12.94
C VAL A 183 7.88 -0.46 12.05
N ARG A 184 6.73 -1.01 11.63
CA ARG A 184 6.68 -2.15 10.70
C ARG A 184 7.38 -1.84 9.37
N MET A 185 7.11 -0.69 8.76
CA MET A 185 7.75 -0.26 7.52
C MET A 185 9.26 -0.12 7.70
N GLU A 186 9.71 0.51 8.78
CA GLU A 186 11.13 0.77 9.00
C GLU A 186 11.91 -0.53 9.27
N LEU A 187 11.32 -1.48 10.00
CA LEU A 187 11.87 -2.83 10.14
C LEU A 187 11.96 -3.55 8.79
N SER A 188 10.92 -3.46 7.96
CA SER A 188 10.91 -4.03 6.61
C SER A 188 12.00 -3.41 5.72
N PHE A 189 12.26 -2.11 5.87
CA PHE A 189 13.34 -1.41 5.16
C PHE A 189 14.72 -1.91 5.58
N ILE A 190 14.97 -2.05 6.89
CA ILE A 190 16.24 -2.56 7.41
C ILE A 190 16.48 -4.00 6.92
N GLU A 191 15.44 -4.83 6.93
CA GLU A 191 15.54 -6.21 6.44
C GLU A 191 15.82 -6.25 4.93
N GLY A 192 15.17 -5.41 4.13
CA GLY A 192 15.45 -5.27 2.71
C GLY A 192 16.87 -4.75 2.43
N LEU A 193 17.38 -3.84 3.26
CA LEU A 193 18.76 -3.36 3.16
C LEU A 193 19.77 -4.45 3.51
N ARG A 194 19.50 -5.24 4.57
CA ARG A 194 20.32 -6.38 4.99
C ARG A 194 20.46 -7.42 3.90
N ARG A 195 19.34 -7.88 3.33
CA ARG A 195 19.34 -8.89 2.24
C ARG A 195 20.14 -8.40 1.03
N ARG A 196 19.99 -7.12 0.66
CA ARG A 196 20.78 -6.54 -0.44
C ARG A 196 22.28 -6.53 -0.12
N TRP A 197 22.68 -6.18 1.10
CA TRP A 197 24.09 -6.17 1.49
C TRP A 197 24.71 -7.56 1.61
N GLU A 198 23.93 -8.55 2.03
CA GLU A 198 24.33 -9.96 2.04
C GLU A 198 24.61 -10.44 0.61
N VAL A 199 23.71 -10.15 -0.34
CA VAL A 199 23.90 -10.45 -1.77
C VAL A 199 25.11 -9.72 -2.35
N LEU A 200 25.34 -8.46 -1.96
CA LEU A 200 26.49 -7.66 -2.39
C LEU A 200 27.80 -8.08 -1.70
N GLY A 201 27.79 -9.05 -0.79
CA GLY A 201 29.00 -9.53 -0.10
C GLY A 201 29.62 -8.51 0.85
N ILE A 202 28.88 -7.47 1.26
CA ILE A 202 29.34 -6.49 2.24
C ILE A 202 29.20 -7.11 3.63
N GLN A 203 30.14 -7.98 3.99
CA GLN A 203 30.21 -8.51 5.36
C GLN A 203 30.57 -7.40 6.34
N LYS A 204 29.95 -7.47 7.52
CA LYS A 204 30.08 -6.58 8.69
C LYS A 204 31.50 -6.53 9.30
N GLY A 205 32.56 -6.96 8.60
CA GLY A 205 33.89 -7.18 9.19
C GLY A 205 35.09 -7.39 8.27
N THR A 206 35.04 -7.06 6.97
CA THR A 206 36.26 -7.11 6.12
C THR A 206 36.51 -5.78 5.45
N ILE A 207 37.16 -4.87 6.16
CA ILE A 207 38.06 -3.90 5.54
C ILE A 207 39.41 -4.07 6.26
N SER A 208 40.12 -5.16 5.94
CA SER A 208 41.57 -5.15 6.13
C SER A 208 42.15 -4.32 4.98
N THR A 209 42.80 -3.24 5.37
CA THR A 209 43.77 -2.47 4.57
C THR A 209 44.58 -3.34 3.60
N GLY A 210 44.64 -2.90 2.33
CA GLY A 210 45.80 -3.13 1.46
C GLY A 210 45.52 -3.97 0.21
N GLY A 211 45.77 -3.38 -0.96
CA GLY A 211 46.01 -4.17 -2.18
C GLY A 211 45.70 -3.46 -3.49
N ARG A 212 46.55 -2.50 -3.90
CA ARG A 212 46.70 -2.13 -5.32
C ARG A 212 46.80 -3.39 -6.19
N ARG A 213 45.87 -3.58 -7.12
CA ARG A 213 46.12 -4.35 -8.35
C ARG A 213 45.56 -3.60 -9.55
N SER A 214 46.49 -3.01 -10.29
CA SER A 214 46.35 -2.59 -11.68
C SER A 214 45.93 -3.78 -12.54
N GLY A 215 44.99 -3.59 -13.46
CA GLY A 215 44.52 -4.66 -14.35
C GLY A 215 43.44 -4.24 -15.35
N LYS A 216 43.86 -3.49 -16.37
CA LYS A 216 43.33 -3.41 -17.76
C LYS A 216 41.81 -3.30 -17.98
N GLU A 217 41.42 -2.12 -18.48
CA GLU A 217 40.23 -1.84 -19.26
C GLU A 217 40.16 -2.72 -20.53
N LYS A 218 38.96 -3.27 -20.79
CA LYS A 218 38.47 -3.54 -22.13
C LYS A 218 37.00 -3.15 -22.20
N ASP A 219 36.72 -2.35 -23.22
CA ASP A 219 35.44 -1.75 -23.58
C ASP A 219 34.33 -2.78 -23.79
N HIS A 220 33.12 -2.41 -23.39
CA HIS A 220 31.89 -2.75 -24.10
C HIS A 220 30.82 -1.67 -23.82
N GLU A 221 30.62 -0.79 -24.80
CA GLU A 221 29.38 -0.05 -25.08
C GLU A 221 28.23 -1.09 -25.23
N GLU A 222 27.04 -0.95 -24.65
CA GLU A 222 25.87 -0.11 -24.98
C GLU A 222 24.73 -0.72 -24.08
N VAL A 223 23.74 -0.06 -23.46
CA VAL A 223 22.62 0.73 -23.99
C VAL A 223 21.95 1.43 -22.79
N SER A 224 21.58 2.69 -22.98
CA SER A 224 20.83 3.54 -22.05
C SER A 224 19.43 3.02 -21.69
N ASN A 225 19.09 3.05 -20.41
CA ASN A 225 17.71 3.24 -19.95
C ASN A 225 17.70 4.20 -18.75
N ASP A 226 17.45 5.47 -19.06
CA ASP A 226 17.24 6.55 -18.10
C ASP A 226 15.90 6.34 -17.35
N ALA A 227 15.96 5.76 -16.15
CA ALA A 227 14.85 5.82 -15.18
C ALA A 227 15.29 5.79 -13.70
N ASP A 228 16.57 5.90 -13.39
CA ASP A 228 17.07 5.92 -12.01
C ASP A 228 17.89 7.20 -11.76
N ARG A 229 17.19 8.32 -11.67
CA ARG A 229 17.70 9.55 -11.05
C ARG A 229 16.81 9.88 -9.87
N ASP A 230 17.18 9.39 -8.70
CA ASP A 230 17.39 10.18 -7.48
C ASP A 230 17.21 9.34 -6.21
N THR A 231 18.29 8.68 -5.80
CA THR A 231 18.66 8.68 -4.39
C THR A 231 20.16 8.87 -4.35
N GLY A 232 20.61 10.09 -4.00
CA GLY A 232 22.01 10.45 -3.81
C GLY A 232 22.71 9.60 -2.75
N LEU A 233 23.08 8.37 -3.10
CA LEU A 233 23.89 7.46 -2.28
C LEU A 233 24.97 6.75 -3.11
N SER A 234 25.36 7.32 -4.25
CA SER A 234 26.40 6.80 -5.14
C SER A 234 27.73 7.57 -5.05
N SER A 235 27.94 8.42 -4.04
CA SER A 235 29.20 9.19 -3.90
C SER A 235 29.59 9.51 -2.45
N LEU A 236 29.62 8.52 -1.56
CA LEU A 236 30.23 8.66 -0.23
C LEU A 236 31.04 7.40 0.09
N ASP A 237 32.15 7.21 -0.62
CA ASP A 237 33.19 6.25 -0.24
C ASP A 237 34.13 6.91 0.78
N GLY A 238 33.60 7.09 1.99
CA GLY A 238 34.31 7.62 3.16
C GLY A 238 33.80 6.96 4.43
N GLY A 239 34.66 6.84 5.45
CA GLY A 239 34.35 6.14 6.72
C GLY A 239 33.11 6.66 7.46
N GLU A 240 32.74 7.92 7.26
CA GLU A 240 31.51 8.52 7.82
C GLU A 240 30.24 7.88 7.23
N GLY A 241 30.22 7.60 5.92
CA GLY A 241 29.10 6.91 5.27
C GLY A 241 28.92 5.47 5.78
N GLN A 242 30.01 4.82 6.17
CA GLN A 242 30.00 3.47 6.75
C GLN A 242 29.47 3.45 8.19
N SER A 243 29.84 4.45 9.00
CA SER A 243 29.30 4.61 10.36
C SER A 243 27.78 4.87 10.33
N ALA A 244 27.31 5.78 9.47
CA ALA A 244 25.89 6.08 9.29
C ALA A 244 25.10 4.84 8.84
N ARG A 245 25.68 4.05 7.93
CA ARG A 245 25.15 2.75 7.50
C ARG A 245 25.01 1.75 8.65
N LEU A 246 26.00 1.65 9.53
CA LEU A 246 25.92 0.79 10.73
C LEU A 246 24.86 1.28 11.72
N HIS A 247 24.69 2.59 11.90
CA HIS A 247 23.64 3.15 12.76
C HIS A 247 22.23 2.86 12.23
N ILE A 248 22.03 2.92 10.91
CA ILE A 248 20.78 2.55 10.26
C ILE A 248 20.50 1.04 10.48
N MET A 249 21.52 0.19 10.31
CA MET A 249 21.39 -1.25 10.52
C MET A 249 21.13 -1.66 11.98
N LYS A 250 21.59 -0.85 12.94
CA LYS A 250 21.25 -1.00 14.37
C LYS A 250 19.86 -0.45 14.73
N GLY A 251 19.07 -0.05 13.73
CA GLY A 251 17.70 0.44 13.93
C GLY A 251 17.63 1.78 14.63
N ALA A 252 18.62 2.67 14.45
CA ALA A 252 18.58 4.01 15.08
C ALA A 252 17.27 4.76 14.77
N ILE A 253 16.75 4.65 13.54
CA ILE A 253 15.47 5.25 13.14
C ILE A 253 14.29 4.60 13.87
N VAL A 254 14.32 3.29 14.08
CA VAL A 254 13.28 2.60 14.85
C VAL A 254 13.29 3.07 16.31
N LYS A 255 14.48 3.22 16.90
CA LYS A 255 14.65 3.72 18.29
C LYS A 255 14.09 5.14 18.44
N THR A 256 14.43 6.06 17.54
CA THR A 256 13.92 7.44 17.59
C THR A 256 12.40 7.52 17.37
N VAL A 257 11.84 6.61 16.59
CA VAL A 257 10.38 6.52 16.41
C VAL A 257 9.73 6.02 17.68
N ILE A 258 10.30 5.02 18.35
CA ILE A 258 9.79 4.50 19.62
C ILE A 258 9.78 5.59 20.69
N THR A 259 10.86 6.39 20.82
CA THR A 259 10.88 7.52 21.77
C THR A 259 9.83 8.56 21.42
N ALA A 260 9.73 8.96 20.14
CA ALA A 260 8.73 9.93 19.70
C ALA A 260 7.29 9.43 19.88
N ALA A 261 7.06 8.13 19.69
CA ALA A 261 5.76 7.50 19.90
C ALA A 261 5.39 7.49 21.39
N ALA A 262 6.35 7.20 22.28
CA ALA A 262 6.15 7.21 23.73
C ALA A 262 5.88 8.62 24.27
N GLU A 263 6.58 9.64 23.76
CA GLU A 263 6.32 11.05 24.08
C GLU A 263 4.92 11.50 23.61
N ALA A 264 4.49 11.05 22.42
CA ALA A 264 3.20 11.43 21.86
C ALA A 264 2.01 10.67 22.50
N LEU A 265 2.23 9.42 22.92
CA LEU A 265 1.20 8.50 23.43
C LEU A 265 1.78 7.57 24.51
N PRO A 266 1.85 8.01 25.77
CA PRO A 266 2.21 7.13 26.88
C PRO A 266 1.01 6.23 27.25
N LYS A 267 0.69 5.25 26.39
CA LYS A 267 -0.39 4.27 26.61
C LYS A 267 0.16 2.86 26.50
N LEU A 268 -0.25 1.98 27.43
CA LEU A 268 0.15 0.57 27.40
C LEU A 268 -0.20 -0.14 26.08
N SER A 269 -1.33 0.22 25.46
CA SER A 269 -1.77 -0.33 24.17
C SER A 269 -0.81 -0.06 23.02
N LEU A 270 -0.07 1.06 23.07
CA LEU A 270 0.97 1.37 22.10
C LEU A 270 2.15 0.43 22.29
N PHE A 271 2.65 0.33 23.53
CA PHE A 271 3.80 -0.51 23.83
C PHE A 271 3.54 -1.99 23.55
N SER A 272 2.33 -2.49 23.83
CA SER A 272 1.95 -3.86 23.49
C SER A 272 1.89 -4.09 21.98
N ALA A 273 1.32 -3.15 21.23
CA ALA A 273 1.25 -3.22 19.77
C ALA A 273 2.63 -3.14 19.11
N LEU A 274 3.54 -2.31 19.66
CA LEU A 274 4.92 -2.21 19.18
C LEU A 274 5.73 -3.46 19.49
N LYS A 275 5.58 -4.02 20.70
CA LYS A 275 6.18 -5.30 21.08
C LYS A 275 5.77 -6.41 20.11
N GLU A 276 4.46 -6.56 19.87
CA GLU A 276 3.90 -7.56 18.94
C GLU A 276 4.49 -7.41 17.53
N VAL A 277 4.64 -6.18 17.03
CA VAL A 277 5.24 -5.94 15.71
C VAL A 277 6.71 -6.35 15.66
N ILE A 278 7.50 -6.01 16.69
CA ILE A 278 8.92 -6.34 16.72
C ILE A 278 9.14 -7.85 16.82
N GLU A 279 8.33 -8.54 17.62
CA GLU A 279 8.40 -10.00 17.80
C GLU A 279 8.02 -10.76 16.53
N ASN A 280 6.88 -10.40 15.93
CA ASN A 280 6.33 -11.10 14.77
C ASN A 280 7.06 -10.79 13.45
N HIS A 281 7.86 -9.72 13.39
CA HIS A 281 8.56 -9.38 12.15
C HIS A 281 9.80 -10.27 11.94
N PRO A 282 10.04 -10.81 10.74
CA PRO A 282 11.22 -11.62 10.42
C PRO A 282 12.47 -10.72 10.32
N SER A 283 13.01 -10.36 11.47
CA SER A 283 14.23 -9.57 11.64
C SER A 283 15.27 -10.34 12.47
N PRO A 284 16.57 -10.08 12.29
CA PRO A 284 17.60 -10.77 13.06
C PRO A 284 17.49 -10.49 14.57
N ASP A 285 17.81 -11.51 15.37
CA ASP A 285 17.62 -11.49 16.83
C ASP A 285 18.38 -10.36 17.52
N GLU A 286 19.53 -9.94 16.99
CA GLU A 286 20.28 -8.77 17.48
C GLU A 286 19.44 -7.49 17.41
N LEU A 287 18.78 -7.24 16.28
CA LEU A 287 17.96 -6.05 16.06
C LEU A 287 16.70 -6.10 16.94
N LYS A 288 16.09 -7.28 17.08
CA LYS A 288 14.95 -7.48 17.98
C LYS A 288 15.31 -7.17 19.43
N LYS A 289 16.42 -7.75 19.93
CA LYS A 289 16.88 -7.52 21.32
C LYS A 289 17.22 -6.06 21.58
N GLU A 290 17.88 -5.38 20.64
CA GLU A 290 18.19 -3.96 20.78
C GLU A 290 16.93 -3.07 20.74
N ALA A 291 15.98 -3.36 19.85
CA ALA A 291 14.73 -2.59 19.73
C ALA A 291 13.82 -2.81 20.94
N LEU A 292 13.64 -4.06 21.38
CA LEU A 292 12.89 -4.41 22.59
C LEU A 292 13.56 -3.83 23.84
N GLY A 293 14.89 -3.95 23.95
CA GLY A 293 15.65 -3.37 25.05
C GLY A 293 15.42 -1.86 25.18
N HIS A 294 15.42 -1.14 24.06
CA HIS A 294 15.12 0.29 24.04
C HIS A 294 13.64 0.59 24.36
N LEU A 295 12.70 -0.19 23.80
CA LEU A 295 11.27 -0.07 24.12
C LEU A 295 11.00 -0.20 25.62
N PHE A 296 11.64 -1.17 26.28
CA PHE A 296 11.51 -1.38 27.73
C PHE A 296 12.17 -0.27 28.55
N THR A 297 13.28 0.32 28.09
CA THR A 297 13.88 1.49 28.75
C THR A 297 12.93 2.68 28.68
N VAL A 298 12.38 2.97 27.51
CA VAL A 298 11.42 4.06 27.30
C VAL A 298 10.13 3.83 28.10
N LEU A 299 9.63 2.60 28.15
CA LEU A 299 8.47 2.24 28.97
C LEU A 299 8.73 2.48 30.47
N ARG A 300 9.95 2.16 30.96
CA ARG A 300 10.35 2.42 32.35
C ARG A 300 10.39 3.92 32.66
N GLU A 301 10.89 4.72 31.73
CA GLU A 301 10.98 6.18 31.86
C GLU A 301 9.61 6.86 31.80
N CYS A 302 8.70 6.39 30.94
CA CYS A 302 7.38 7.01 30.76
C CYS A 302 6.31 6.54 31.76
N MET A 303 6.32 5.26 32.18
CA MET A 303 5.19 4.66 32.91
C MET A 303 5.60 3.77 34.10
N GLY A 304 6.75 4.03 34.73
CA GLY A 304 7.39 3.17 35.74
C GLY A 304 6.54 2.71 36.95
N MET A 305 5.32 3.22 37.15
CA MET A 305 4.41 2.85 38.25
C MET A 305 3.09 2.19 37.80
N GLU A 306 2.82 2.01 36.50
CA GLU A 306 1.62 1.29 36.06
C GLU A 306 1.82 -0.24 36.16
N ALA A 307 0.88 -0.94 36.78
CA ALA A 307 0.93 -2.40 36.98
C ALA A 307 1.10 -3.18 35.66
N GLY A 308 0.53 -2.69 34.55
CA GLY A 308 0.70 -3.29 33.22
C GLY A 308 2.11 -3.10 32.63
N ALA A 309 2.77 -1.97 32.92
CA ALA A 309 4.15 -1.72 32.52
C ALA A 309 5.12 -2.61 33.31
N VAL A 310 4.89 -2.78 34.62
CA VAL A 310 5.67 -3.70 35.47
C VAL A 310 5.54 -5.15 34.99
N ASN A 311 4.34 -5.58 34.59
CA ASN A 311 4.12 -6.91 34.04
C ASN A 311 4.87 -7.09 32.71
N MET A 312 4.78 -6.12 31.79
CA MET A 312 5.55 -6.15 30.53
C MET A 312 7.07 -6.09 30.74
N LEU A 313 7.56 -5.39 31.77
CA LEU A 313 8.97 -5.38 32.15
C LEU A 313 9.42 -6.71 32.76
N ALA A 314 8.53 -7.44 33.44
CA ALA A 314 8.83 -8.76 34.00
C ALA A 314 9.06 -9.81 32.91
N TRP A 315 8.37 -9.72 31.77
CA TRP A 315 8.59 -10.60 30.61
C TRP A 315 10.00 -10.48 30.00
N ARG A 316 10.71 -9.37 30.20
CA ARG A 316 12.12 -9.21 29.79
C ARG A 316 13.06 -10.19 30.49
N HIS A 317 12.67 -10.71 31.65
CA HIS A 317 13.49 -11.60 32.48
C HIS A 317 13.12 -13.09 32.32
N LEU A 318 12.13 -13.42 31.48
CA LEU A 318 11.63 -14.78 31.27
C LEU A 318 12.06 -15.41 29.93
N GLU A 319 12.72 -14.66 29.04
CA GLU A 319 13.36 -15.12 27.80
C GLU A 319 14.87 -14.92 27.84
#